data_AF-A0A1I5DCV2-F1
#
_entry.id   AF-A0A1I5DCV2-F1
#
_cell.length_a   1.000
_cell.length_b   1.000
_cell.length_c   1.000
_cell.angle_alpha   90.00
_cell.angle_beta   90.00
_cell.angle_gamma   90.00
#
_symmetry.space_group_name_H-M   'P 1'
#
loop_
_entity.id
_entity.type
_entity.pdbx_description
1 polymer ?
#
loop_
_entity_poly.entity_id
_entity_poly.type
_entity_poly.pdbx_seq_one_letter_code
_entity_poly.pdbx_strand_id
1 'polypeptide(L)'
;MNAKPKREPPQAAQSSSQETQPLVPISSWTSIAIGITTYVFEESEAAIRQSGLVPEWVSYPAERPGNGIAVPANHAFPSYLKLLRLESGRLRLVIDVRTVLMGDSRFQRFLGGLTADASLSLVRRESA
;
A
#
# COMPACT_ATOMS: atom_id res chain seq x y z
N MET A 1 -6.94 -16.69 -57.14
CA MET A 1 -6.67 -15.51 -56.29
C MET A 1 -7.42 -15.72 -54.98
N ASN A 2 -6.75 -16.12 -53.91
CA ASN A 2 -7.38 -16.30 -52.59
C ASN A 2 -7.05 -15.09 -51.72
N ALA A 3 -8.06 -14.26 -51.43
CA ALA A 3 -7.94 -13.14 -50.51
C ALA A 3 -7.82 -13.67 -49.06
N LYS A 4 -6.79 -13.22 -48.33
CA LYS A 4 -6.63 -13.50 -46.90
C LYS A 4 -7.69 -12.73 -46.09
N PRO A 5 -8.26 -13.31 -45.01
CA PRO A 5 -9.19 -12.58 -44.16
C PRO A 5 -8.44 -11.55 -43.30
N LYS A 6 -8.99 -10.34 -43.26
CA LYS A 6 -8.51 -9.18 -42.52
C LYS A 6 -8.77 -9.42 -41.02
N ARG A 7 -7.72 -9.46 -40.19
CA ARG A 7 -7.86 -9.58 -38.73
C ARG A 7 -8.46 -8.29 -38.18
N GLU A 8 -9.61 -8.39 -37.53
CA GLU A 8 -10.15 -7.30 -36.70
C GLU A 8 -9.27 -7.13 -35.46
N PRO A 9 -9.05 -5.88 -35.00
CA PRO A 9 -8.31 -5.64 -33.77
C PRO A 9 -9.16 -6.11 -32.57
N PRO A 10 -8.54 -6.72 -31.54
CA PRO A 10 -9.25 -7.08 -30.34
C PRO A 10 -9.78 -5.81 -29.68
N GLN A 11 -11.09 -5.78 -29.49
CA GLN A 11 -11.82 -4.77 -28.73
C GLN A 11 -11.22 -4.76 -27.32
N ALA A 12 -10.52 -3.68 -26.97
CA ALA A 12 -9.97 -3.50 -25.64
C ALA A 12 -11.11 -3.62 -24.63
N ALA A 13 -11.10 -4.69 -23.85
CA ALA A 13 -12.00 -4.84 -22.73
C ALA A 13 -11.83 -3.60 -21.85
N GLN A 14 -12.89 -2.81 -21.74
CA GLN A 14 -12.96 -1.73 -20.78
C GLN A 14 -12.82 -2.36 -19.40
N SER A 15 -11.61 -2.33 -18.86
CA SER A 15 -11.35 -2.64 -17.47
C SER A 15 -12.07 -1.58 -16.66
N SER A 16 -13.29 -1.91 -16.22
CA SER A 16 -13.99 -1.18 -15.17
C SER A 16 -13.01 -1.06 -14.01
N SER A 17 -12.45 0.13 -13.82
CA SER A 17 -11.67 0.47 -12.64
C SER A 17 -12.64 0.41 -11.47
N GLN A 18 -12.82 -0.78 -10.88
CA GLN A 18 -13.42 -0.87 -9.57
C GLN A 18 -12.49 -0.06 -8.66
N GLU A 19 -12.96 1.09 -8.22
CA GLU A 19 -12.29 1.82 -7.16
C GLU A 19 -12.23 0.89 -5.95
N THR A 20 -11.07 0.26 -5.75
CA THR A 20 -10.79 -0.53 -4.56
C THR A 20 -11.05 0.38 -3.37
N GLN A 21 -12.02 0.02 -2.52
CA GLN A 21 -12.25 0.81 -1.32
C GLN A 21 -10.96 0.83 -0.50
N PRO A 22 -10.48 2.02 -0.10
CA PRO A 22 -9.22 2.13 0.61
C PRO A 22 -9.36 1.44 1.98
N LEU A 23 -8.36 0.64 2.35
CA LEU A 23 -8.30 0.08 3.70
C LEU A 23 -8.23 1.20 4.73
N VAL A 24 -9.06 1.12 5.76
CA VAL A 24 -9.04 2.06 6.88
C VAL A 24 -8.27 1.43 8.04
N PRO A 25 -7.22 2.08 8.57
CA PRO A 25 -6.50 1.56 9.72
C PRO A 25 -7.40 1.58 10.95
N ILE A 26 -7.40 0.49 11.71
CA ILE A 26 -8.18 0.39 12.96
C ILE A 26 -7.42 0.96 14.16
N SER A 27 -6.09 1.04 14.05
CA SER A 27 -5.24 1.67 15.05
C SER A 27 -3.89 2.07 14.47
N SER A 28 -3.18 2.91 15.21
CA SER A 28 -1.79 3.29 14.96
C SER A 28 -1.00 3.27 16.25
N TRP A 29 0.27 2.92 16.19
CA TRP A 29 1.16 3.07 17.33
C TRP A 29 2.54 3.54 16.86
N THR A 30 3.17 4.37 17.70
CA THR A 30 4.51 4.91 17.47
C THR A 30 5.44 4.37 18.53
N SER A 31 6.52 3.73 18.09
CA SER A 31 7.58 3.34 18.99
C SER A 31 8.44 4.55 19.35
N ILE A 32 8.44 4.95 20.62
CA ILE A 32 9.25 6.08 21.10
C ILE A 32 10.75 5.80 20.91
N ALA A 33 11.19 4.55 21.11
CA ALA A 33 12.60 4.19 21.05
C ALA A 33 13.21 4.25 19.65
N ILE A 34 12.42 4.00 18.61
CA ILE A 34 12.89 3.93 17.21
C ILE A 34 12.24 4.97 16.31
N GLY A 35 11.30 5.78 16.82
CA GLY A 35 10.60 6.83 16.07
C GLY A 35 9.70 6.33 14.94
N ILE A 36 9.43 5.02 14.86
CA ILE A 36 8.63 4.42 13.78
C ILE A 36 7.16 4.42 14.18
N THR A 37 6.31 4.94 13.31
CA THR A 37 4.86 4.82 13.40
C THR A 37 4.38 3.71 12.49
N THR A 38 3.51 2.84 12.99
CA THR A 38 2.88 1.79 12.18
C THR A 38 1.37 1.88 12.27
N TYR A 39 0.71 1.51 11.18
CA TYR A 39 -0.73 1.30 11.11
C TYR A 39 -1.06 -0.18 11.27
N VAL A 40 -2.23 -0.43 11.86
CA VAL A 40 -2.81 -1.75 11.98
C VAL A 40 -4.10 -1.79 11.16
N PHE A 41 -4.18 -2.74 10.25
CA PHE A 41 -5.38 -3.08 9.50
C PHE A 41 -5.80 -4.47 9.89
N GLU A 42 -7.10 -4.70 9.96
CA GLU A 42 -7.64 -6.05 10.00
C GLU A 42 -8.64 -6.18 8.88
N GLU A 43 -8.39 -7.11 7.96
CA GLU A 43 -9.27 -7.35 6.82
C GLU A 43 -9.17 -8.77 6.27
N SER A 44 -10.09 -9.12 5.36
CA SER A 44 -9.95 -10.35 4.57
C SER A 44 -8.63 -10.37 3.79
N GLU A 45 -8.09 -11.56 3.51
CA GLU A 45 -6.87 -11.68 2.71
C GLU A 45 -7.03 -11.06 1.30
N ALA A 46 -8.20 -11.23 0.68
CA ALA A 46 -8.51 -10.64 -0.61
C ALA A 46 -8.40 -9.10 -0.57
N ALA A 47 -8.97 -8.46 0.46
CA ALA A 47 -8.90 -7.01 0.61
C ALA A 47 -7.47 -6.52 0.89
N ILE A 48 -6.71 -7.21 1.76
CA ILE A 48 -5.30 -6.89 2.00
C ILE A 48 -4.48 -7.03 0.71
N ARG A 49 -4.72 -8.08 -0.09
CA ARG A 49 -4.04 -8.29 -1.38
C ARG A 49 -4.38 -7.21 -2.40
N GLN A 50 -5.65 -6.85 -2.51
CA GLN A 50 -6.12 -5.80 -3.43
C GLN A 50 -5.61 -4.41 -3.06
N SER A 51 -5.26 -4.18 -1.78
CA SER A 51 -4.74 -2.89 -1.33
C SER A 51 -3.35 -2.55 -1.86
N GLY A 52 -2.57 -3.54 -2.29
CA GLY A 52 -1.18 -3.34 -2.73
C GLY A 52 -0.20 -2.97 -1.60
N LEU A 53 -0.62 -2.95 -0.33
CA LEU A 53 0.25 -2.61 0.80
C LEU A 53 1.26 -3.71 1.14
N VAL A 54 0.97 -4.96 0.77
CA VAL A 54 1.87 -6.09 0.93
C VAL A 54 2.68 -6.26 -0.36
N PRO A 55 4.02 -6.18 -0.34
CA PRO A 55 4.84 -6.38 -1.53
C PRO A 55 4.59 -7.75 -2.17
N GLU A 56 4.62 -7.82 -3.51
CA GLU A 56 4.27 -9.04 -4.26
C GLU A 56 5.15 -10.26 -3.93
N TRP A 57 6.39 -10.03 -3.49
CA TRP A 57 7.32 -11.09 -3.10
C TRP A 57 7.07 -11.64 -1.68
N VAL A 58 6.19 -11.01 -0.90
CA VAL A 58 5.80 -11.47 0.44
C VAL A 58 4.65 -12.44 0.34
N SER A 59 4.88 -13.69 0.74
CA SER A 59 3.82 -14.69 0.87
C SER A 59 2.83 -14.34 1.99
N TYR A 60 1.64 -14.94 1.93
CA TYR A 60 0.63 -14.83 2.98
C TYR A 60 0.74 -16.00 3.96
N PRO A 61 0.43 -15.80 5.27
CA PRO A 61 0.53 -16.86 6.27
C PRO A 61 -0.46 -17.99 5.96
N ALA A 62 -0.16 -19.23 6.32
CA ALA A 62 -1.10 -20.35 6.14
C ALA A 62 -2.43 -20.11 6.90
N GLU A 63 -3.51 -20.78 6.48
CA GLU A 63 -4.88 -20.48 6.93
C GLU A 63 -5.16 -20.73 8.42
N ARG A 64 -4.31 -21.49 9.11
CA ARG A 64 -4.47 -21.74 10.54
C ARG A 64 -4.26 -20.47 11.38
N PRO A 65 -5.15 -20.17 12.35
CA PRO A 65 -4.96 -19.05 13.28
C PRO A 65 -3.61 -19.08 14.00
N GLY A 66 -3.07 -17.90 14.28
CA GLY A 66 -1.78 -17.72 14.92
C GLY A 66 -0.58 -17.79 13.97
N ASN A 67 -0.75 -18.28 12.74
CA ASN A 67 0.30 -18.21 11.73
C ASN A 67 0.59 -16.76 11.36
N GLY A 68 1.87 -16.42 11.26
CA GLY A 68 2.28 -15.07 10.89
C GLY A 68 3.58 -15.04 10.12
N ILE A 69 3.77 -13.92 9.42
CA ILE A 69 4.99 -13.59 8.68
C ILE A 69 5.40 -12.20 9.16
N ALA A 70 6.68 -12.04 9.49
CA ALA A 70 7.26 -10.74 9.83
C ALA A 70 8.41 -10.46 8.87
N VAL A 71 8.35 -9.30 8.23
CA VAL A 71 9.38 -8.77 7.36
C VAL A 71 10.06 -7.63 8.12
N PRO A 72 11.28 -7.84 8.65
CA PRO A 72 12.04 -6.78 9.27
C PRO A 72 12.50 -5.78 8.20
N ALA A 73 12.66 -4.52 8.63
CA ALA A 73 13.24 -3.49 7.77
C ALA A 73 14.66 -3.90 7.34
N ASN A 74 14.93 -3.77 6.04
CA ASN A 74 16.21 -4.09 5.43
C ASN A 74 16.46 -3.16 4.22
N HIS A 75 17.60 -3.32 3.56
CA HIS A 75 17.96 -2.44 2.44
C HIS A 75 16.99 -2.52 1.25
N ALA A 76 16.42 -3.69 0.95
CA ALA A 76 15.48 -3.88 -0.16
C ALA A 76 14.05 -3.45 0.21
N PHE A 77 13.71 -3.47 1.50
CA PHE A 77 12.43 -3.01 2.04
C PHE A 77 12.68 -2.27 3.35
N PRO A 78 12.90 -0.94 3.33
CA PRO A 78 13.33 -0.16 4.48
C PRO A 78 12.16 0.16 5.44
N SER A 79 11.28 -0.81 5.65
CA SER A 79 10.07 -0.68 6.45
C SER A 79 9.71 -2.00 7.12
N TYR A 80 9.00 -1.91 8.23
CA TYR A 80 8.51 -3.09 8.93
C TYR A 80 7.14 -3.49 8.40
N LEU A 81 6.93 -4.79 8.23
CA LEU A 81 5.64 -5.38 7.91
C LEU A 81 5.43 -6.67 8.69
N LYS A 82 4.23 -6.89 9.20
CA LYS A 82 3.81 -8.16 9.81
C LYS A 82 2.39 -8.52 9.40
N LEU A 83 2.21 -9.76 8.99
CA LEU A 83 0.91 -10.38 8.75
C LEU A 83 0.66 -11.44 9.82
N LEU A 84 -0.54 -11.47 10.37
CA LEU A 84 -0.98 -12.48 11.34
C LEU A 84 -2.38 -12.95 10.98
N ARG A 85 -2.58 -14.27 10.89
CA ARG A 85 -3.90 -14.88 10.76
C ARG A 85 -4.60 -14.88 12.12
N LEU A 86 -5.76 -14.23 12.18
CA LEU A 86 -6.59 -14.18 13.38
C LEU A 86 -7.52 -15.39 13.46
N GLU A 87 -8.07 -15.66 14.65
CA GLU A 87 -9.10 -16.70 14.87
C GLU A 87 -10.34 -16.49 13.98
N SER A 88 -10.64 -15.25 13.62
CA SER A 88 -11.74 -14.91 12.70
C SER A 88 -11.48 -15.28 11.24
N GLY A 89 -10.30 -15.81 10.90
CA GLY A 89 -9.86 -16.06 9.52
C GLY A 89 -9.35 -14.81 8.78
N ARG A 90 -9.59 -13.62 9.33
CA ARG A 90 -9.06 -12.35 8.81
C ARG A 90 -7.55 -12.24 9.04
N LEU A 91 -6.92 -11.34 8.31
CA LEU A 91 -5.52 -10.97 8.50
C LEU A 91 -5.41 -9.67 9.26
N ARG A 92 -4.50 -9.64 10.24
CA ARG A 92 -3.96 -8.40 10.79
C ARG A 92 -2.67 -8.04 10.07
N LEU A 93 -2.69 -6.90 9.38
CA LEU A 93 -1.50 -6.27 8.79
C LEU A 93 -1.02 -5.16 9.73
N VAL A 94 0.22 -5.26 10.19
CA VAL A 94 0.93 -4.17 10.87
C VAL A 94 2.02 -3.68 9.92
N ILE A 95 2.00 -2.41 9.57
CA ILE A 95 2.90 -1.87 8.54
C ILE A 95 3.33 -0.44 8.87
N ASP A 96 4.57 -0.11 8.55
CA ASP A 96 5.10 1.26 8.67
C ASP A 96 4.25 2.28 7.90
N VAL A 97 3.97 3.42 8.51
CA VAL A 97 3.23 4.53 7.89
C VAL A 97 3.87 4.96 6.57
N ARG A 98 5.20 4.93 6.48
CA ARG A 98 5.94 5.34 5.28
C ARG A 98 5.56 4.47 4.08
N THR A 99 5.41 3.17 4.28
CA THR A 99 4.98 2.25 3.20
C THR A 99 3.56 2.56 2.75
N VAL A 100 2.67 2.84 3.69
CA VAL A 100 1.28 3.21 3.38
C VAL A 100 1.23 4.51 2.56
N LEU A 101 1.97 5.53 2.99
CA LEU A 101 2.04 6.81 2.28
C LEU A 101 2.68 6.68 0.89
N MET A 102 3.69 5.82 0.72
CA MET A 102 4.29 5.55 -0.60
C MET A 102 3.29 4.87 -1.56
N GLY A 103 2.42 4.02 -1.04
CA GLY A 103 1.36 3.38 -1.82
C GLY A 103 0.19 4.32 -2.17
N ASP A 104 -0.02 5.39 -1.39
CA ASP A 104 -1.08 6.36 -1.65
C ASP A 104 -0.69 7.35 -2.77
N SER A 105 -0.99 6.96 -4.00
CA SER A 105 -0.76 7.79 -5.18
C SER A 105 -1.43 9.17 -5.12
N ARG A 106 -2.55 9.33 -4.41
CA ARG A 106 -3.23 10.62 -4.26
C ARG A 106 -2.43 11.52 -3.32
N PHE A 107 -2.00 10.98 -2.18
CA PHE A 107 -1.13 11.69 -1.25
C PHE A 107 0.22 12.06 -1.88
N GLN A 108 0.85 11.12 -2.61
CA GLN A 108 2.10 11.39 -3.32
C GLN A 108 1.94 12.48 -4.37
N ARG A 109 0.84 12.48 -5.14
CA ARG A 109 0.54 13.55 -6.12
C ARG A 109 0.32 14.89 -5.44
N PHE A 110 -0.38 14.92 -4.31
CA PHE A 110 -0.59 16.13 -3.52
C PHE A 110 0.74 16.71 -3.01
N LEU A 111 1.58 15.88 -2.38
CA LEU A 111 2.91 16.30 -1.92
C LEU A 111 3.79 16.76 -3.07
N GLY A 112 3.81 16.04 -4.19
CA GLY A 112 4.55 16.43 -5.39
C GLY A 112 4.08 17.77 -5.97
N GLY A 113 2.77 18.04 -5.93
CA GLY A 113 2.22 19.35 -6.31
C GLY A 113 2.69 20.46 -5.38
N LEU A 114 2.67 20.23 -4.07
CA LEU A 114 3.15 21.20 -3.08
C LEU A 114 4.64 21.51 -3.23
N THR A 115 5.48 20.50 -3.46
CA THR A 115 6.94 20.70 -3.58
C THR A 115 7.35 21.27 -4.93
N ALA A 116 6.56 21.08 -5.99
CA ALA A 116 6.79 21.67 -7.30
C ALA A 116 6.33 23.14 -7.39
N ASP A 117 5.46 23.58 -6.47
CA ASP A 117 5.00 24.95 -6.44
C ASP A 117 6.07 25.87 -5.82
N ALA A 118 6.84 26.52 -6.70
CA ALA A 118 7.87 27.48 -6.32
C ALA A 118 7.33 28.73 -5.60
N SER A 119 6.01 28.96 -5.59
CA SER A 119 5.38 30.03 -4.81
C SER A 119 5.15 29.66 -3.34
N LEU A 120 5.13 28.35 -3.03
CA LEU A 120 5.02 27.81 -1.67
C LEU A 120 6.41 27.69 -1.03
N SER A 121 7.06 28.84 -0.80
CA SER A 121 8.22 28.90 0.09
C SER A 121 7.77 28.56 1.52
N LEU A 122 8.23 27.42 2.03
CA LEU A 122 8.13 27.06 3.46
C LEU A 122 8.92 28.03 4.36
N VAL A 123 9.69 28.95 3.79
CA VAL A 123 10.44 29.99 4.52
C VAL A 123 9.75 31.32 4.33
N ARG A 124 8.73 31.56 5.15
CA ARG A 124 8.21 32.92 5.41
C ARG A 124 8.41 33.20 6.90
N ARG A 125 9.54 33.83 7.24
CA ARG A 125 9.98 34.38 8.54
C ARG A 125 11.01 33.54 9.34
N GLU A 126 12.28 33.62 8.94
CA GLU A 126 13.39 33.79 9.90
C GLU A 126 14.27 34.93 9.38
N SER A 127 13.84 36.16 9.63
CA SER A 127 14.65 37.35 9.54
C SER A 127 14.08 38.35 10.53
N ALA A 128 14.65 38.34 11.74
CA ALA A 128 14.62 39.43 12.68
C ALA A 128 16.01 39.50 13.32
#